data_AF-A0A1F3CBK6-F1
#
_entry.id   AF-A0A1F3CBK6-F1
#
_cell.length_a   1.000
_cell.length_b   1.000
_cell.length_c   1.000
_cell.angle_alpha   90.00
_cell.angle_beta   90.00
_cell.angle_gamma   90.00
#
_symmetry.space_group_name_H-M   'P 1'
#
loop_
_entity.id
_entity.type
_entity.pdbx_description
1 polymer ?
#
loop_
_entity_poly.entity_id
_entity_poly.type
_entity_poly.pdbx_seq_one_letter_code
_entity_poly.pdbx_strand_id
1 'polypeptide(L)'
;MRTTLIIDDALLRQAKQRAARMGLSLGALVERALRDALREPRSAPGPFHMPTYGRPGAGLGHEPRDFAETLLEEDAASLRSR
;
A
#
# COMPACT_ATOMS: atom_id res chain seq x y z
N MET A 1 17.87 -25.58 19.72
CA MET A 1 19.17 -26.05 19.16
C MET A 1 20.20 -24.94 19.34
N ARG A 2 21.48 -25.25 19.58
CA ARG A 2 22.56 -24.26 19.61
C ARG A 2 23.27 -24.28 18.25
N THR A 3 23.28 -23.14 17.58
CA THR A 3 23.89 -22.97 16.26
C THR A 3 24.95 -21.88 16.33
N THR A 4 26.08 -22.07 15.67
CA THR A 4 27.12 -21.04 15.53
C THR A 4 26.93 -20.35 14.18
N LEU A 5 26.89 -19.01 14.19
CA LEU A 5 26.68 -18.18 13.01
C LEU A 5 27.89 -17.26 12.85
N ILE A 6 28.33 -17.05 11.61
CA ILE A 6 29.33 -16.02 11.29
C ILE A 6 28.55 -14.74 10.98
N ILE A 7 28.81 -13.68 11.75
CA ILE A 7 28.13 -12.39 11.62
C ILE A 7 29.21 -11.31 11.61
N ASP A 8 29.08 -10.35 10.70
CA ASP A 8 29.93 -9.15 10.67
C ASP A 8 29.89 -8.39 12.01
N ASP A 9 31.04 -7.88 12.45
CA ASP A 9 31.19 -7.23 13.76
C ASP A 9 30.34 -5.96 13.88
N ALA A 10 30.23 -5.17 12.80
CA ALA A 10 29.41 -3.97 12.81
C ALA A 10 27.93 -4.33 12.93
N LEU A 11 27.49 -5.38 12.24
CA LEU A 11 26.14 -5.90 12.36
C LEU A 11 25.85 -6.45 13.77
N LEU A 12 26.79 -7.20 14.35
CA LEU A 12 26.65 -7.73 15.71
C LEU A 12 26.51 -6.61 16.75
N ARG A 13 27.27 -5.51 16.60
CA ARG A 13 27.14 -4.32 17.47
C ARG A 13 25.75 -3.69 17.36
N GLN A 14 25.25 -3.50 16.14
CA GLN A 14 23.91 -2.94 15.91
C GLN A 14 22.81 -3.85 16.49
N ALA A 15 22.94 -5.16 16.31
CA ALA A 15 22.00 -6.14 16.87
C ALA A 15 21.97 -6.09 18.39
N LYS A 16 23.12 -6.00 19.07
CA LYS A 16 23.21 -5.85 20.53
C LYS A 16 22.52 -4.57 21.02
N GLN A 17 22.77 -3.44 20.36
CA GLN A 17 22.13 -2.17 20.69
C GLN A 17 20.60 -2.22 20.49
N ARG A 18 20.14 -2.87 19.41
CA ARG A 18 18.70 -3.07 19.16
C ARG A 18 18.07 -3.97 20.21
N ALA A 19 18.72 -5.08 20.57
CA ALA A 19 18.25 -6.01 21.59
C ALA A 19 18.12 -5.31 22.96
N ALA A 20 19.14 -4.55 23.36
CA ALA A 20 19.12 -3.77 24.61
C ALA A 20 17.96 -2.75 24.64
N ARG A 21 17.76 -2.00 23.55
CA ARG A 21 16.63 -1.04 23.43
C ARG A 21 15.26 -1.71 23.53
N MET A 22 15.15 -2.97 23.14
CA MET A 22 13.91 -3.75 23.18
C MET A 22 13.75 -4.55 24.48
N GLY A 23 14.73 -4.52 25.39
CA GLY A 23 14.74 -5.38 26.58
C GLY A 23 14.86 -6.88 26.26
N LEU A 24 15.48 -7.23 25.14
CA LEU A 24 15.63 -8.61 24.67
C LEU A 24 17.09 -9.07 24.74
N SER A 25 17.29 -10.38 24.84
CA SER A 25 18.59 -10.99 24.58
C SER A 25 18.89 -11.00 23.07
N LEU A 26 20.18 -11.08 22.71
CA LEU A 26 20.58 -11.20 21.31
C LEU A 26 19.97 -12.44 20.64
N GLY A 27 19.93 -13.57 21.35
CA GLY A 27 19.32 -14.80 20.85
C GLY A 27 17.83 -14.65 20.56
N ALA A 28 17.09 -14.00 21.47
CA ALA A 28 15.65 -13.73 21.26
C ALA A 28 15.41 -12.79 20.08
N LEU A 29 16.28 -11.79 19.88
CA LEU A 29 16.21 -10.91 18.71
C LEU A 29 16.44 -11.69 17.40
N VAL A 30 17.46 -12.56 17.36
CA VAL A 30 17.78 -13.37 16.18
C VAL A 30 16.65 -14.35 15.86
N GLU A 31 16.11 -15.03 16.88
CA GLU A 31 14.98 -15.95 16.69
C GLU A 31 13.75 -15.22 16.14
N ARG A 32 13.42 -14.06 16.69
CA ARG A 32 12.31 -13.24 16.19
C ARG A 32 12.52 -12.83 14.74
N ALA A 33 13.72 -12.34 14.41
CA ALA A 33 14.04 -11.94 13.04
C ALA A 33 13.93 -13.12 12.05
N LEU A 34 14.39 -14.31 12.45
CA LEU A 34 14.25 -15.53 11.64
C LEU A 34 12.79 -15.91 11.45
N ARG A 35 11.96 -15.86 12.51
CA ARG A 35 10.51 -16.13 12.41
C ARG A 35 9.81 -15.15 11.47
N ASP A 36 10.17 -13.87 11.54
CA ASP A 36 9.59 -12.85 10.67
C ASP A 36 10.07 -13.02 9.22
N ALA A 37 11.33 -13.40 9.00
CA ALA A 37 11.88 -13.65 7.66
C ALA A 37 11.32 -14.93 7.00
N LEU A 38 11.02 -15.96 7.79
CA LEU A 38 10.43 -17.22 7.33
C LEU A 38 8.90 -17.18 7.28
N ARG A 39 8.27 -16.11 7.77
CA ARG A 39 6.82 -15.95 7.63
C ARG A 39 6.54 -15.71 6.15
N GLU A 40 5.86 -16.65 5.51
CA GLU A 40 5.33 -16.52 4.16
C GLU A 40 4.68 -15.13 4.01
N PRO A 41 5.00 -14.36 2.96
CA PRO A 41 4.36 -13.07 2.75
C PRO A 41 2.85 -13.26 2.81
N ARG A 42 2.20 -12.49 3.69
CA ARG A 42 0.74 -12.45 3.81
C ARG A 42 0.22 -12.25 2.39
N SER A 43 -0.61 -13.19 1.94
CA SER A 43 -1.18 -13.31 0.60
C SER A 43 -1.22 -11.97 -0.12
N ALA A 44 -0.68 -11.92 -1.35
CA ALA A 44 -0.63 -10.71 -2.18
C ALA A 44 -1.92 -9.91 -1.99
N PRO A 45 -1.83 -8.58 -1.78
CA PRO A 45 -3.02 -7.78 -1.56
C PRO A 45 -4.03 -8.11 -2.66
N GLY A 46 -5.23 -8.53 -2.23
CA GLY A 46 -6.30 -8.85 -3.16
C GLY A 46 -6.57 -7.66 -4.09
N PRO A 47 -7.24 -7.89 -5.23
CA PRO A 47 -7.51 -6.83 -6.19
C PRO A 47 -8.14 -5.61 -5.49
N PHE A 48 -7.54 -4.44 -5.72
CA PHE A 48 -8.08 -3.18 -5.20
C PHE A 48 -9.41 -2.90 -5.88
N HIS A 49 -10.48 -2.79 -5.09
CA HIS A 49 -11.80 -2.37 -5.57
C HIS A 49 -11.97 -0.87 -5.30
N MET A 50 -11.95 -0.06 -6.36
CA MET A 50 -12.29 1.36 -6.26
C MET A 50 -13.82 1.51 -6.12
N PRO A 51 -14.35 2.14 -5.06
CA PRO A 51 -15.77 2.45 -5.00
C PRO A 51 -16.09 3.45 -6.12
N THR A 52 -16.88 3.03 -7.10
CA THR A 52 -17.40 3.88 -8.15
C THR A 52 -18.87 4.17 -7.88
N TYR A 53 -19.32 5.37 -8.25
CA TYR A 53 -20.74 5.73 -8.25
C TYR A 53 -21.25 5.62 -9.69
N GLY A 54 -22.40 4.97 -9.89
CA GLY A 54 -22.97 4.73 -11.21
C GLY A 54 -23.42 3.30 -11.40
N ARG A 55 -23.95 2.98 -12.59
CA ARG A 55 -24.43 1.63 -12.91
C ARG A 55 -23.26 0.77 -13.43
N PRO A 56 -22.98 -0.40 -12.84
CA PRO A 56 -21.93 -1.29 -13.31
C PRO A 56 -22.13 -1.64 -14.79
N GLY A 57 -21.08 -1.52 -15.60
CA GLY A 57 -21.14 -1.86 -17.03
C GLY A 57 -21.84 -0.84 -17.93
N ALA A 58 -22.27 0.31 -17.40
CA ALA A 58 -22.61 1.45 -18.25
C ALA A 58 -21.29 2.01 -18.79
N GLY A 59 -20.89 1.58 -19.98
CA GLY A 59 -19.83 2.24 -20.72
C GLY A 59 -20.20 3.70 -20.87
N LEU A 60 -19.47 4.58 -20.20
CA LEU A 60 -19.55 6.03 -20.41
C LEU A 60 -18.88 6.30 -21.75
N GLY A 61 -19.56 5.94 -22.84
CA GLY A 61 -19.18 6.28 -24.20
C GLY A 61 -19.48 7.75 -24.47
N HIS A 62 -18.90 8.63 -23.67
CA HIS A 62 -18.95 10.06 -23.92
C HIS A 62 -17.71 10.45 -24.71
N GLU A 63 -17.92 10.89 -25.94
CA GLU A 63 -16.88 11.52 -26.72
C GLU A 63 -16.66 12.95 -26.22
N PRO A 64 -15.47 13.55 -26.40
CA PRO A 64 -15.20 14.93 -26.01
C PRO A 64 -16.25 15.94 -26.51
N ARG A 65 -16.92 15.63 -27.63
CA ARG A 65 -17.98 16.44 -28.21
C ARG A 65 -19.25 16.47 -27.34
N ASP A 66 -19.62 15.38 -26.69
CA ASP A 66 -20.85 15.30 -25.88
C ASP A 66 -20.79 16.27 -24.69
N PHE A 67 -19.59 16.41 -24.11
CA PHE A 67 -19.33 17.38 -23.05
C PHE A 67 -19.37 18.82 -23.55
N ALA A 68 -18.85 19.08 -24.75
CA ALA A 68 -18.87 20.41 -25.34
C ALA A 68 -20.32 20.87 -25.63
N GLU A 69 -21.16 19.96 -26.13
CA GLU A 69 -22.58 20.25 -26.35
C GLU A 69 -23.31 20.52 -25.04
N THR A 70 -23.08 19.70 -24.01
CA THR A 70 -23.66 19.93 -22.66
C THR A 70 -23.25 21.30 -22.08
N LEU A 71 -21.98 21.68 -22.21
CA LEU A 71 -21.48 22.97 -21.70
C LEU A 71 -22.15 24.16 -22.41
N LEU A 72 -22.34 24.08 -23.73
CA LEU A 72 -23.00 25.12 -24.52
C LEU A 72 -24.48 25.26 -24.14
N GLU A 73 -25.16 24.16 -23.85
CA GLU A 73 -26.55 24.18 -23.37
C GLU A 73 -26.69 24.88 -22.01
N GLU A 74 -25.78 24.58 -21.08
CA GLU A 74 -25.73 25.22 -19.76
C GLU A 74 -25.45 26.73 -19.84
N ASP A 75 -24.51 27.14 -20.70
CA ASP A 75 -24.22 28.57 -20.95
C ASP A 75 -25.45 29.29 -21.53
N ALA A 76 -26.10 28.69 -22.53
CA ALA A 76 -27.31 29.25 -23.14
C ALA A 76 -28.49 29.34 -22.14
N ALA A 77 -28.62 28.37 -21.23
CA ALA A 77 -29.61 28.42 -20.16
C ALA A 77 -29.31 29.54 -19.14
N SER A 78 -28.03 29.73 -18.81
CA SER A 78 -27.58 30.77 -17.87
C SER A 78 -27.79 32.18 -18.42
N LEU A 79 -27.66 32.38 -19.73
CA LEU A 79 -27.92 33.66 -20.39
C LEU A 79 -29.42 33.98 -20.54
N ARG A 80 -30.29 32.96 -20.60
CA ARG A 80 -31.75 33.12 -20.69
C ARG A 80 -32.44 33.40 -19.36
N SER A 81 -31.77 33.13 -18.25
CA SER A 81 -32.28 33.37 -16.89
C SER A 81 -31.85 34.73 -16.30
N ARG A 82 -31.18 35.58 -17.09
CA ARG A 82 -30.87 36.98 -16.79
C ARG A 82 -31.75 37.93 -17.59
#